data_AF-A0A5K1FSL6-F1
#
_entry.id   AF-A0A5K1FSL6-F1
#
_cell.length_a   1.000
_cell.length_b   1.000
_cell.length_c   1.000
_cell.angle_alpha   90.00
_cell.angle_beta   90.00
_cell.angle_gamma   90.00
#
_symmetry.space_group_name_H-M   'P 1'
#
loop_
_entity.id
_entity.type
_entity.pdbx_description
1 polymer ?
#
loop_
_entity_poly.entity_id
_entity_poly.type
_entity_poly.pdbx_seq_one_letter_code
_entity_poly.pdbx_strand_id
1 'polypeptide(L)' 'LDAFQAERVMETLQQLAQDGHTVICSIHQPRGSVYAKFDDIVLLSEGVCIYTGPAQEALSYFMQLG' A
#
# COMPACT_ATOMS: atom_id res chain seq x y z
N LEU A 1 -14.70 -8.64 -1.86
CA LEU A 1 -15.28 -7.57 -1.00
C LEU A 1 -15.78 -6.48 -1.91
N ASP A 2 -16.94 -5.88 -1.61
CA ASP A 2 -17.20 -4.56 -2.19
C ASP A 2 -16.19 -3.56 -1.61
N ALA A 3 -16.03 -2.42 -2.27
CA ALA A 3 -14.98 -1.51 -1.89
C ALA A 3 -15.18 -0.81 -0.55
N PHE A 4 -16.41 -0.71 -0.07
CA PHE A 4 -16.66 -0.16 1.26
C PHE A 4 -16.18 -1.13 2.34
N GLN A 5 -16.48 -2.42 2.18
CA GLN A 5 -15.97 -3.45 3.08
C GLN A 5 -14.45 -3.52 3.02
N ALA A 6 -13.85 -3.40 1.83
CA ALA A 6 -12.38 -3.38 1.69
C ALA A 6 -11.76 -2.19 2.44
N GLU A 7 -12.36 -1.00 2.34
CA GLU A 7 -11.90 0.18 3.08
C GLU A 7 -11.93 -0.06 4.60
N ARG A 8 -13.01 -0.65 5.14
CA ARG A 8 -13.12 -0.96 6.57
C ARG A 8 -12.08 -1.96 7.06
N VAL A 9 -11.76 -2.96 6.23
CA VAL A 9 -10.67 -3.90 6.54
C VAL A 9 -9.34 -3.14 6.61
N MET A 10 -9.08 -2.24 5.65
CA MET A 10 -7.85 -1.44 5.65
C MET A 10 -7.74 -0.49 6.84
N GLU A 11 -8.85 0.12 7.27
CA GLU A 11 -8.89 0.92 8.50
C GLU A 11 -8.51 0.11 9.74
N THR A 12 -9.00 -1.13 9.82
CA THR A 12 -8.68 -2.03 10.94
C THR A 12 -7.20 -2.42 10.95
N LEU A 13 -6.64 -2.72 9.76
CA LEU A 13 -5.22 -3.03 9.61
C LEU A 13 -4.32 -1.83 9.94
N GLN A 14 -4.74 -0.63 9.53
CA GLN A 14 -4.04 0.61 9.84
C GLN A 14 -4.04 0.90 11.35
N GLN A 15 -5.18 0.71 12.03
CA GLN A 15 -5.24 0.85 13.49
C GLN A 15 -4.30 -0.14 14.19
N LEU A 16 -4.28 -1.39 13.75
CA LEU A 16 -3.38 -2.40 14.30
C LEU A 16 -1.91 -2.00 14.14
N ALA A 17 -1.56 -1.38 13.00
CA ALA A 17 -0.22 -0.86 12.79
C ALA A 17 0.11 0.31 13.74
N GLN A 18 -0.83 1.24 13.93
CA GLN A 18 -0.69 2.36 14.87
C GLN A 18 -0.57 1.93 16.33
N ASP A 19 -1.16 0.79 16.68
CA ASP A 19 -1.05 0.17 18.00
C ASP A 19 0.33 -0.51 18.24
N GLY A 20 1.23 -0.44 17.25
CA GLY A 20 2.62 -0.90 17.35
C GLY A 20 2.89 -2.28 16.74
N HIS A 21 1.94 -2.83 15.98
CA HIS A 21 2.14 -4.09 15.27
C HIS A 21 2.68 -3.89 13.86
N THR A 22 3.57 -4.77 13.39
CA THR A 22 3.94 -4.80 11.98
C THR A 22 2.86 -5.54 11.17
N VAL A 23 2.23 -4.86 10.23
CA VAL A 23 1.21 -5.43 9.34
C VAL A 23 1.74 -5.48 7.92
N ILE A 24 1.76 -6.68 7.33
CA ILE A 24 2.14 -6.90 5.93
C ILE A 24 0.94 -7.52 5.23
N CYS A 25 0.50 -6.91 4.13
CA CYS A 25 -0.59 -7.42 3.32
C CYS A 25 -0.32 -7.24 1.82
N SER A 26 -0.92 -8.10 1.00
CA SER A 26 -0.92 -7.98 -0.45
C SER A 26 -2.29 -7.53 -0.93
N ILE A 27 -2.34 -6.48 -1.75
CA ILE A 27 -3.60 -5.96 -2.30
C ILE A 27 -3.61 -6.07 -3.82
N HIS A 28 -4.63 -6.74 -4.35
CA HIS A 28 -4.89 -6.75 -5.77
C HIS A 28 -5.83 -5.58 -6.11
N GLN A 29 -5.33 -4.58 -6.83
CA GLN A 29 -6.05 -3.39 -7.31
C GLN A 29 -6.60 -2.48 -6.19
N PRO A 30 -5.73 -1.77 -5.45
CA PRO A 30 -6.18 -0.79 -4.44
C PRO A 30 -6.88 0.39 -5.12
N ARG A 31 -7.92 0.92 -4.47
CA ARG A 31 -8.42 2.26 -4.78
C ARG A 31 -7.44 3.31 -4.26
N GLY A 32 -7.53 4.54 -4.77
CA GLY A 32 -6.70 5.65 -4.29
C GLY A 32 -6.84 5.90 -2.77
N SER A 33 -8.04 5.70 -2.21
CA SER A 33 -8.29 5.81 -0.76
C SER A 33 -7.47 4.80 0.05
N VAL A 34 -7.44 3.55 -0.40
CA VAL A 34 -6.65 2.47 0.22
C VAL A 34 -5.15 2.73 0.04
N TYR A 35 -4.73 3.17 -1.15
CA TYR A 35 -3.34 3.50 -1.41
C TYR A 35 -2.80 4.54 -0.42
N ALA A 36 -3.60 5.57 -0.11
CA ALA A 36 -3.22 6.64 0.80
C ALA A 36 -3.04 6.20 2.27
N LYS A 37 -3.39 4.95 2.63
CA LYS A 37 -3.27 4.40 3.99
C LYS A 37 -1.97 3.62 4.22
N PHE A 38 -1.19 3.35 3.17
CA PHE A 38 0.06 2.62 3.30
C PHE A 38 1.20 3.54 3.76
N ASP A 39 2.00 3.04 4.71
CA ASP A 39 3.26 3.68 5.09
C ASP A 39 4.33 3.39 4.03
N ASP A 40 4.55 2.11 3.74
CA ASP A 40 5.50 1.59 2.75
C ASP A 40 4.81 0.70 1.72
N ILE A 41 5.38 0.63 0.51
CA ILE A 41 4.91 -0.23 -0.58
C ILE A 41 6.08 -1.02 -1.16
N VAL A 42 5.83 -2.29 -1.43
CA VAL A 42 6.67 -3.14 -2.29
C VAL A 42 5.89 -3.41 -3.58
N LEU A 43 6.38 -2.87 -4.69
CA LEU A 43 5.82 -3.13 -6.01
C LEU A 43 6.63 -4.22 -6.71
N LEU A 44 5.95 -5.31 -7.05
CA LEU A 44 6.54 -6.43 -7.78
C LEU A 44 5.97 -6.50 -9.20
N SER A 45 6.79 -6.86 -10.17
CA SER A 45 6.38 -7.28 -11.51
C SER A 45 7.17 -8.52 -11.90
N GLU A 46 6.47 -9.57 -12.34
CA GLU A 46 7.09 -10.83 -12.78
C GLU A 46 8.08 -11.43 -11.75
N GLY A 47 7.78 -11.25 -10.46
CA GLY A 47 8.63 -11.72 -9.35
C GLY A 47 9.84 -10.83 -9.03
N VAL A 48 10.00 -9.71 -9.74
CA VAL A 48 11.09 -8.74 -9.53
C VAL A 48 10.55 -7.51 -8.78
N CYS A 49 11.32 -7.04 -7.80
CA CYS A 49 11.01 -5.80 -7.09
C CYS A 49 11.33 -4.59 -7.96
N ILE A 50 10.31 -3.81 -8.29
CA ILE A 50 10.41 -2.56 -9.05
C ILE A 50 10.58 -1.36 -8.12
N TYR A 51 9.90 -1.38 -6.97
CA TYR A 51 9.95 -0.31 -5.98
C TYR A 51 9.79 -0.89 -4.58
N THR A 52 10.54 -0.35 -3.62
CA THR A 52 10.37 -0.62 -2.20
C THR A 52 10.67 0.66 -1.44
N GLY A 53 9.75 1.09 -0.57
CA GLY A 53 9.93 2.29 0.24
C GLY A 53 8.61 3.02 0.52
N PRO A 54 8.68 4.26 1.02
CA PRO A 54 7.49 5.00 1.44
C PRO A 54 6.48 5.17 0.32
N ALA A 55 5.19 4.93 0.61
CA ALA A 55 4.12 5.03 -0.39
C ALA A 55 4.05 6.42 -1.05
N GLN A 56 4.41 7.46 -0.29
CA GLN A 56 4.37 8.86 -0.70
C GLN A 56 5.49 9.22 -1.69
N GLU A 57 6.62 8.51 -1.65
CA GLU A 57 7.77 8.76 -2.53
C GLU A 57 7.67 8.01 -3.86
N ALA A 58 6.81 6.99 -3.94
CA ALA A 58 6.68 6.13 -5.13
C ALA A 58 6.38 6.94 -6.40
N LEU A 59 5.50 7.94 -6.32
CA LEU A 59 5.17 8.78 -7.47
C LEU A 59 6.41 9.53 -7.99
N SER A 60 7.16 10.16 -7.08
CA SER A 60 8.39 10.87 -7.42
C SER A 60 9.45 9.93 -8.01
N TYR A 61 9.57 8.72 -7.47
CA TYR A 61 10.46 7.68 -8.02
C TYR A 61 10.10 7.35 -9.48
N PHE A 62 8.83 7.05 -9.77
CA PHE A 62 8.41 6.72 -11.14
C PHE A 62 8.49 7.90 -12.11
N MET A 63 8.23 9.14 -11.64
CA MET A 63 8.40 10.35 -12.46
C MET A 63 9.85 10.56 -12.92
N GLN A 64 10.85 10.08 -12.17
CA GLN A 64 12.26 10.19 -12.56
C GLN A 64 12.66 9.21 -13.66
N LEU A 65 11.85 8.17 -13.93
CA LEU A 65 12.15 7.14 -14.91
C LEU A 65 11.62 7.45 -16.32
N GLY A 66 10.76 8.46 -16.48
CA GLY A 66 10.20 8.90 -17.76
C GLY A 66 8.69 8.79 -17.81
#